data_AF-A0A9E2Y0V3-F1
#
_entry.id   AF-A0A9E2Y0V3-F1
#
_cell.length_a   1.000
_cell.length_b   1.000
_cell.length_c   1.000
_cell.angle_alpha   90.00
_cell.angle_beta   90.00
_cell.angle_gamma   90.00
#
_symmetry.space_group_name_H-M   'P 1'
#
loop_
_entity.id
_entity.type
_entity.pdbx_description
1 polymer ?
#
loop_
_entity_poly.entity_id
_entity_poly.type
_entity_poly.pdbx_seq_one_letter_code
_entity_poly.pdbx_strand_id
1 'polypeptide(L)'
;MSASLVAAGDPMILAAWGVISIVSASILSGFEGTSYNMFQDAAVFLGVAAGVILPEFRKLDLRGRFGKMMASLLPFVIAQPILATVPDAAARASHARALLDSDRKRQEMFLADVRFVAGSQGSAICESLLLCYEAGKPFILDPFNSRQYMLSGKLNQVELIRRIAGREFGVIQLRADICDDPTTSSCHILHYRQKVERFTDEVLYAIDQYYEVARRSTFGSFYVPK
;
A
#
# COMPACT_ATOMS: atom_id res chain seq x y z
N MET A 1 2.99 -23.76 -33.76
CA MET A 1 1.69 -23.37 -33.17
C MET A 1 1.46 -21.90 -33.50
N SER A 2 0.44 -21.65 -34.28
CA SER A 2 0.17 -20.41 -35.01
C SER A 2 -0.31 -19.31 -34.08
N ALA A 3 0.37 -18.16 -34.09
CA ALA A 3 -0.05 -16.93 -33.39
C ALA A 3 -1.44 -16.40 -33.85
N SER A 4 -2.00 -16.98 -34.91
CA SER A 4 -3.30 -16.62 -35.49
C SER A 4 -4.52 -17.09 -34.68
N LEU A 5 -4.38 -18.01 -33.72
CA LEU A 5 -5.52 -18.46 -32.89
C LEU A 5 -5.81 -17.52 -31.70
N VAL A 6 -4.86 -16.68 -31.29
CA VAL A 6 -5.08 -15.68 -30.21
C VAL A 6 -5.65 -14.37 -30.76
N ALA A 7 -5.43 -14.07 -32.04
CA ALA A 7 -5.86 -12.82 -32.67
C ALA A 7 -7.30 -12.83 -33.23
N ALA A 8 -7.98 -13.99 -33.22
CA ALA A 8 -9.38 -14.13 -33.64
C ALA A 8 -10.37 -14.22 -32.46
N GLY A 9 -9.95 -13.74 -31.27
CA GLY A 9 -10.88 -13.49 -30.18
C GLY A 9 -11.80 -12.34 -30.58
N ASP A 10 -13.10 -12.62 -30.64
CA ASP A 10 -14.17 -11.73 -31.06
C ASP A 10 -13.97 -10.31 -30.47
N PRO A 11 -13.93 -9.22 -31.26
CA PRO A 11 -13.81 -7.85 -30.74
C PRO A 11 -14.87 -7.54 -29.66
N MET A 12 -15.98 -8.28 -29.67
CA MET A 12 -16.98 -8.26 -28.61
C MET A 12 -16.43 -8.67 -27.24
N ILE A 13 -15.55 -9.67 -27.15
CA ILE A 13 -14.93 -10.13 -25.90
C ILE A 13 -14.00 -9.06 -25.35
N LEU A 14 -13.17 -8.46 -26.20
CA LEU A 14 -12.26 -7.39 -25.79
C LEU A 14 -13.04 -6.16 -25.31
N ALA A 15 -14.11 -5.78 -26.03
CA ALA A 15 -14.99 -4.68 -25.62
C ALA A 15 -15.70 -4.99 -24.30
N ALA A 16 -16.24 -6.19 -24.12
CA ALA A 16 -16.90 -6.61 -22.89
C ALA A 16 -15.94 -6.60 -21.70
N TRP A 17 -14.72 -7.14 -21.86
CA TRP A 17 -13.70 -7.09 -20.82
C TRP A 17 -13.37 -5.65 -20.44
N GLY A 18 -13.07 -4.79 -21.41
CA GLY A 18 -12.77 -3.38 -21.15
C GLY A 18 -13.88 -2.64 -20.40
N VAL A 19 -15.14 -2.82 -20.82
CA VAL A 19 -16.30 -2.21 -20.14
C VAL A 19 -16.43 -2.74 -18.73
N ILE A 20 -16.36 -4.06 -18.53
CA ILE A 20 -16.48 -4.67 -17.21
C ILE A 20 -15.37 -4.16 -16.29
N SER A 21 -14.10 -4.21 -16.71
CA SER A 21 -12.95 -3.82 -15.89
C SER A 21 -13.01 -2.35 -15.49
N ILE A 22 -13.36 -1.44 -16.42
CA ILE A 22 -13.43 0.00 -16.12
C ILE A 22 -14.60 0.33 -15.21
N VAL A 23 -15.79 -0.26 -15.48
CA VAL A 23 -16.98 -0.04 -14.66
C VAL A 23 -16.79 -0.62 -13.26
N SER A 24 -16.30 -1.86 -13.15
CA SER A 24 -16.01 -2.47 -11.85
C SER A 24 -14.96 -1.70 -11.09
N ALA A 25 -13.88 -1.26 -11.75
CA ALA A 25 -12.86 -0.44 -11.12
C ALA A 25 -13.44 0.87 -10.57
N SER A 26 -14.25 1.56 -11.37
CA SER A 26 -14.87 2.83 -10.98
C SER A 26 -15.80 2.66 -9.77
N ILE A 27 -16.67 1.64 -9.80
CA ILE A 27 -17.62 1.35 -8.70
C ILE A 27 -16.86 0.95 -7.43
N LEU A 28 -15.84 0.09 -7.54
CA LEU A 28 -15.14 -0.51 -6.39
C LEU A 28 -13.97 0.34 -5.86
N SER A 29 -13.55 1.37 -6.59
CA SER A 29 -12.43 2.25 -6.19
C SER A 29 -12.70 3.06 -4.92
N GLY A 30 -13.97 3.27 -4.57
CA GLY A 30 -14.39 4.03 -3.38
C GLY A 30 -14.34 3.26 -2.06
N PHE A 31 -14.09 1.94 -2.10
CA PHE A 31 -14.07 1.11 -0.88
C PHE A 31 -12.75 1.24 -0.11
N GLU A 32 -12.83 1.07 1.21
CA GLU A 32 -11.69 1.14 2.11
C GLU A 32 -10.69 0.01 1.81
N GLY A 33 -9.42 0.38 1.56
CA GLY A 33 -8.35 -0.58 1.31
C GLY A 33 -8.23 -1.12 -0.12
N THR A 34 -9.08 -0.70 -1.07
CA THR A 34 -9.10 -1.26 -2.44
C THR A 34 -8.67 -0.29 -3.56
N SER A 35 -8.53 1.01 -3.27
CA SER A 35 -8.51 2.11 -4.26
C SER A 35 -7.80 1.81 -5.60
N TYR A 36 -6.46 1.88 -5.63
CA TYR A 36 -5.67 1.79 -6.86
C TYR A 36 -5.62 0.37 -7.42
N ASN A 37 -5.75 -0.64 -6.56
CA ASN A 37 -5.70 -2.04 -6.97
C ASN A 37 -6.88 -2.41 -7.88
N MET A 38 -8.02 -1.71 -7.76
CA MET A 38 -9.19 -1.95 -8.59
C MET A 38 -8.97 -1.59 -10.06
N PHE A 39 -8.04 -0.67 -10.37
CA PHE A 39 -7.71 -0.30 -11.75
C PHE A 39 -6.68 -1.21 -12.42
N GLN A 40 -6.14 -2.19 -11.70
CA GLN A 40 -5.10 -3.07 -12.24
C GLN A 40 -5.59 -3.85 -13.47
N ASP A 41 -6.80 -4.39 -13.42
CA ASP A 41 -7.37 -5.13 -14.56
C ASP A 41 -7.64 -4.21 -15.77
N ALA A 42 -8.12 -2.99 -15.52
CA ALA A 42 -8.29 -1.97 -16.57
C ALA A 42 -6.94 -1.59 -17.20
N ALA A 43 -5.86 -1.49 -16.41
CA ALA A 43 -4.53 -1.22 -16.93
C ALA A 43 -3.99 -2.35 -17.81
N VAL A 44 -4.20 -3.62 -17.40
CA VAL A 44 -3.86 -4.79 -18.20
C VAL A 44 -4.65 -4.82 -19.51
N PHE A 45 -5.97 -4.58 -19.43
CA PHE A 45 -6.83 -4.44 -20.60
C PHE A 45 -6.30 -3.38 -21.58
N LEU A 46 -5.98 -2.18 -21.10
CA LEU A 46 -5.45 -1.10 -21.96
C LEU A 46 -4.14 -1.49 -22.64
N GLY A 47 -3.26 -2.22 -21.94
CA GLY A 47 -2.02 -2.75 -22.52
C GLY A 47 -2.29 -3.75 -23.64
N VAL A 48 -3.23 -4.68 -23.43
CA VAL A 48 -3.63 -5.67 -24.46
C VAL A 48 -4.31 -5.00 -25.64
N ALA A 49 -5.28 -4.11 -25.39
CA ALA A 49 -5.99 -3.37 -26.42
C ALA A 49 -5.02 -2.53 -27.28
N ALA A 50 -4.06 -1.84 -26.66
CA ALA A 50 -3.03 -1.11 -27.39
C ALA A 50 -2.22 -2.05 -28.31
N GLY A 51 -1.83 -3.24 -27.82
CA GLY A 51 -1.11 -4.24 -28.62
C GLY A 51 -1.91 -4.80 -29.80
N VAL A 52 -3.22 -4.99 -29.64
CA VAL A 52 -4.13 -5.50 -30.69
C VAL A 52 -4.44 -4.44 -31.75
N ILE A 53 -4.57 -3.17 -31.36
CA ILE A 53 -4.91 -2.08 -32.29
C ILE A 53 -3.66 -1.62 -33.08
N LEU A 54 -2.45 -1.79 -32.52
CA LEU A 54 -1.20 -1.31 -33.14
C LEU A 54 -0.93 -1.84 -34.57
N PRO A 55 -1.19 -3.12 -34.92
CA PRO A 55 -1.08 -3.61 -36.30
C PRO A 55 -2.10 -3.00 -37.26
N GLU A 56 -3.32 -2.70 -36.80
CA GLU A 56 -4.34 -2.06 -37.63
C GLU A 56 -3.97 -0.62 -37.98
N PHE A 57 -3.29 0.09 -37.06
CA PHE A 57 -2.69 1.40 -37.37
C PHE A 57 -1.64 1.35 -38.48
N ARG A 58 -0.96 0.22 -38.71
CA ARG A 58 -0.03 0.07 -39.85
C ARG A 58 -0.75 -0.09 -41.19
N LYS A 59 -2.00 -0.56 -41.18
CA LYS A 59 -2.82 -0.77 -42.39
C LYS A 59 -3.61 0.46 -42.80
N LEU A 60 -3.78 1.43 -41.90
CA LEU A 60 -4.33 2.74 -42.24
C LEU A 60 -3.43 3.39 -43.31
N ASP A 61 -3.90 3.40 -44.55
CA ASP A 61 -3.25 4.10 -45.66
C ASP A 61 -3.40 5.61 -45.44
N LEU A 62 -2.51 6.16 -44.61
CA LEU A 62 -2.45 7.56 -44.25
C LEU A 62 -1.90 8.38 -45.42
N ARG A 63 -2.66 8.41 -46.52
CA ARG A 63 -2.41 9.23 -47.72
C ARG A 63 -2.66 10.68 -47.38
N GLY A 64 -1.64 11.33 -46.84
CA GLY A 64 -1.64 12.76 -46.57
C GLY A 64 -0.60 13.15 -45.55
N ARG A 65 -0.12 14.40 -45.64
CA ARG A 65 0.85 14.97 -44.70
C ARG A 65 0.34 14.94 -43.25
N PHE A 66 -0.97 15.14 -43.08
CA PHE A 66 -1.66 15.08 -41.79
C PHE A 66 -1.72 13.66 -41.21
N GLY A 67 -2.02 12.65 -42.03
CA GLY A 67 -2.06 11.26 -41.58
C GLY A 67 -0.69 10.75 -41.10
N LYS A 68 0.37 11.05 -41.86
CA LYS A 68 1.75 10.76 -41.45
C LYS A 68 2.15 11.45 -40.15
N MET A 69 1.72 12.70 -39.97
CA MET A 69 1.94 13.46 -38.72
C MET A 69 1.24 12.78 -37.53
N MET A 70 -0.04 12.41 -37.66
CA MET A 70 -0.77 11.72 -36.59
C MET A 70 -0.17 10.36 -36.24
N ALA A 71 0.25 9.56 -37.23
CA ALA A 71 0.94 8.30 -36.97
C ALA A 71 2.28 8.49 -36.25
N SER A 72 3.00 9.58 -36.52
CA SER A 72 4.26 9.88 -35.82
C SER A 72 4.07 10.31 -34.36
N LEU A 73 2.88 10.85 -34.02
CA LEU A 73 2.54 11.27 -32.65
C LEU A 73 1.94 10.15 -31.80
N LEU A 74 1.34 9.14 -32.44
CA LEU A 74 0.66 8.04 -31.76
C LEU A 74 1.54 7.31 -30.71
N PRO A 75 2.83 7.00 -30.96
CA PRO A 75 3.69 6.39 -29.95
C PRO A 75 3.86 7.28 -28.70
N PHE A 76 3.89 8.60 -28.86
CA PHE A 76 4.00 9.54 -27.74
C PHE A 76 2.70 9.66 -26.95
N VAL A 77 1.56 9.50 -27.61
CA VAL A 77 0.24 9.44 -26.96
C VAL A 77 0.12 8.15 -26.15
N ILE A 78 0.51 7.00 -26.71
CA ILE A 78 0.49 5.71 -26.02
C ILE A 78 1.51 5.68 -24.87
N ALA A 79 2.69 6.29 -25.07
CA ALA A 79 3.73 6.38 -24.06
C ALA A 79 3.49 7.49 -23.02
N GLN A 80 2.36 8.21 -23.04
CA GLN A 80 2.07 9.28 -22.06
C GLN A 80 2.29 8.86 -20.61
N PRO A 81 1.86 7.68 -20.13
CA PRO A 81 2.10 7.28 -18.74
C PRO A 81 3.59 7.15 -18.42
N ILE A 82 4.39 6.62 -19.36
CA ILE A 82 5.84 6.50 -19.20
C ILE A 82 6.47 7.90 -19.20
N LEU A 83 6.12 8.73 -20.18
CA LEU A 83 6.63 10.09 -20.33
C LEU A 83 6.27 10.97 -19.13
N ALA A 84 5.09 10.80 -18.54
CA ALA A 84 4.66 11.49 -17.33
C ALA A 84 5.55 11.16 -16.12
N THR A 85 6.15 9.96 -16.07
CA THR A 85 7.08 9.57 -15.01
C THR A 85 8.55 9.94 -15.28
N VAL A 86 8.88 10.42 -16.48
CA VAL A 86 10.27 10.77 -16.85
C VAL A 86 10.86 11.88 -15.98
N PRO A 87 10.16 12.99 -15.66
CA PRO A 87 10.71 14.03 -14.79
C PRO A 87 11.08 13.48 -13.41
N ASP A 88 10.22 12.66 -12.81
CA ASP A 88 10.48 12.01 -11.53
C ASP A 88 11.65 11.03 -11.62
N ALA A 89 11.71 10.22 -12.68
CA ALA A 89 12.80 9.28 -12.90
C ALA A 89 14.14 10.01 -13.09
N ALA A 90 14.15 11.11 -13.85
CA ALA A 90 15.33 11.94 -14.07
C ALA A 90 15.78 12.65 -12.79
N ALA A 91 14.85 13.19 -12.00
CA ALA A 91 15.13 13.77 -10.69
C ALA A 91 15.68 12.71 -9.71
N ARG A 92 15.15 11.49 -9.72
CA ARG A 92 15.71 10.39 -8.92
C ARG A 92 17.11 10.01 -9.39
N ALA A 93 17.36 9.98 -10.70
CA ALA A 93 18.67 9.68 -11.25
C ALA A 93 19.72 10.75 -10.89
N SER A 94 19.37 12.05 -10.97
CA SER A 94 20.27 13.14 -10.59
C SER A 94 20.57 13.15 -9.09
N HIS A 95 19.64 12.69 -8.26
CA HIS A 95 19.79 12.56 -6.80
C HIS A 95 20.10 11.12 -6.34
N ALA A 96 20.55 10.24 -7.23
CA ALA A 96 20.68 8.81 -6.94
C ALA A 96 21.56 8.51 -5.71
N ARG A 97 22.67 9.24 -5.54
CA ARG A 97 23.54 9.09 -4.35
C ARG A 97 22.81 9.46 -3.06
N ALA A 98 22.11 10.59 -3.05
CA ALA A 98 21.34 11.03 -1.89
C ALA A 98 20.18 10.07 -1.56
N LEU A 99 19.55 9.49 -2.58
CA LEU A 99 18.53 8.45 -2.41
C LEU A 99 19.12 7.17 -1.83
N LEU A 100 20.26 6.69 -2.35
CA LEU A 100 20.96 5.51 -1.81
C LEU A 100 21.40 5.73 -0.37
N ASP A 101 21.93 6.90 -0.03
CA ASP A 101 22.31 7.24 1.34
C ASP A 101 21.08 7.30 2.26
N SER A 102 19.97 7.86 1.79
CA SER A 102 18.69 7.83 2.51
C SER A 102 18.20 6.40 2.74
N ASP A 103 18.24 5.56 1.72
CA ASP A 103 17.79 4.17 1.80
C ASP A 103 18.68 3.35 2.74
N ARG A 104 19.99 3.57 2.70
CA ARG A 104 20.93 2.96 3.64
C ARG A 104 20.63 3.38 5.07
N LYS A 105 20.39 4.68 5.33
CA LYS A 105 19.99 5.16 6.66
C LYS A 105 18.67 4.56 7.11
N ARG A 106 17.68 4.45 6.22
CA ARG A 106 16.39 3.79 6.51
C ARG A 106 16.58 2.31 6.85
N GLN A 107 17.45 1.61 6.12
CA GLN A 107 17.78 0.21 6.41
C GLN A 107 18.51 0.06 7.76
N GLU A 108 19.47 0.93 8.06
CA GLU A 108 20.16 0.94 9.36
C GLU A 108 19.17 1.17 10.52
N MET A 109 18.24 2.13 10.37
CA MET A 109 17.16 2.37 11.33
C MET A 109 16.21 1.17 11.45
N PHE A 110 15.82 0.56 10.32
CA PHE A 110 14.99 -0.63 10.31
C PHE A 110 15.63 -1.77 11.10
N LEU A 111 16.91 -2.06 10.85
CA LEU A 111 17.65 -3.11 11.56
C LEU A 111 17.82 -2.78 13.05
N ALA A 112 17.96 -1.50 13.42
CA ALA A 112 17.98 -1.09 14.82
C ALA A 112 16.62 -1.36 15.51
N ASP A 113 15.53 -1.11 14.81
CA ASP A 113 14.18 -1.38 15.30
C ASP A 113 13.88 -2.88 15.37
N VAL A 114 14.34 -3.66 14.39
CA VAL A 114 14.29 -5.14 14.42
C VAL A 114 14.97 -5.67 15.68
N ARG A 115 16.19 -5.19 15.99
CA ARG A 115 16.91 -5.60 17.21
C ARG A 115 16.17 -5.22 18.49
N PHE A 116 15.56 -4.03 18.51
CA PHE A 116 14.74 -3.59 19.64
C PHE A 116 13.54 -4.52 19.85
N VAL A 117 12.79 -4.83 18.79
CA VAL A 117 11.63 -5.74 18.84
C VAL A 117 12.07 -7.16 19.21
N ALA A 118 13.14 -7.66 18.62
CA ALA A 118 13.68 -8.99 18.90
C ALA A 118 14.12 -9.16 20.37
N GLY A 119 14.68 -8.09 20.96
CA GLY A 119 15.11 -8.07 22.36
C GLY A 119 13.98 -8.02 23.39
N SER A 120 12.73 -7.72 22.98
CA SER A 120 11.59 -7.72 23.89
C SER A 120 11.20 -9.15 24.29
N GLN A 121 10.79 -9.37 25.53
CA GLN A 121 10.30 -10.69 25.97
C GLN A 121 8.83 -10.88 25.57
N GLY A 122 8.47 -12.08 25.12
CA GLY A 122 7.09 -12.40 24.75
C GLY A 122 6.70 -11.99 23.33
N SER A 123 5.38 -11.96 23.12
CA SER A 123 4.74 -11.69 21.82
C SER A 123 4.85 -10.23 21.42
N ALA A 124 4.82 -9.93 20.12
CA ALA A 124 4.81 -8.56 19.62
C ALA A 124 3.62 -8.33 18.69
N ILE A 125 3.09 -7.11 18.71
CA ILE A 125 2.18 -6.61 17.67
C ILE A 125 2.95 -5.59 16.87
N CYS A 126 3.07 -5.76 15.55
CA CYS A 126 3.66 -4.77 14.67
C CYS A 126 2.71 -4.41 13.55
N GLU A 127 2.46 -3.12 13.39
CA GLU A 127 1.80 -2.57 12.21
C GLU A 127 2.61 -2.75 10.91
N SER A 128 3.93 -2.89 11.04
CA SER A 128 4.82 -3.38 10.00
C SER A 128 5.04 -4.88 10.15
N LEU A 129 4.41 -5.67 9.27
CA LEU A 129 4.57 -7.13 9.29
C LEU A 129 6.01 -7.57 9.07
N LEU A 130 6.71 -6.87 8.18
CA LEU A 130 8.12 -7.12 7.90
C LEU A 130 8.98 -6.95 9.16
N LEU A 131 8.65 -5.97 10.01
CA LEU A 131 9.40 -5.70 11.24
C LEU A 131 9.27 -6.85 12.25
N CYS A 132 8.05 -7.32 12.50
CA CYS A 132 7.82 -8.46 13.39
C CYS A 132 8.43 -9.76 12.83
N TYR A 133 8.32 -9.97 11.51
CA TYR A 133 8.92 -11.12 10.82
C TYR A 133 10.44 -11.16 10.98
N GLU A 134 11.14 -10.06 10.65
CA GLU A 134 12.60 -9.98 10.77
C GLU A 134 13.07 -10.04 12.23
N ALA A 135 12.23 -9.61 13.17
CA ALA A 135 12.50 -9.74 14.61
C ALA A 135 12.24 -11.15 15.18
N GLY A 136 11.83 -12.11 14.35
CA GLY A 136 11.53 -13.47 14.76
C GLY A 136 10.29 -13.60 15.64
N LYS A 137 9.37 -12.62 15.59
CA LYS A 137 8.15 -12.61 16.39
C LYS A 137 7.02 -13.34 15.66
N PRO A 138 6.19 -14.11 16.38
CA PRO A 138 5.05 -14.81 15.76
C PRO A 138 4.03 -13.82 15.22
N PHE A 139 3.41 -14.18 14.11
CA PHE A 139 2.32 -13.42 13.52
C PHE A 139 1.00 -13.71 14.24
N ILE A 140 0.64 -12.86 15.21
CA ILE A 140 -0.56 -13.05 16.05
C ILE A 140 -1.76 -12.26 15.52
N LEU A 141 -1.50 -11.16 14.83
CA LEU A 141 -2.51 -10.19 14.45
C LEU A 141 -2.18 -9.57 13.09
N ASP A 142 -3.18 -9.49 12.20
CA ASP A 142 -3.09 -8.75 10.94
C ASP A 142 -3.55 -7.31 11.14
N PRO A 143 -2.64 -6.32 11.31
CA PRO A 143 -2.99 -4.94 11.58
C PRO A 143 -3.74 -4.27 10.42
N PHE A 144 -3.63 -4.79 9.19
CA PHE A 144 -4.34 -4.21 8.04
C PHE A 144 -5.84 -4.51 8.11
N ASN A 145 -6.21 -5.74 8.47
CA ASN A 145 -7.60 -6.18 8.56
C ASN A 145 -8.17 -6.17 9.98
N SER A 146 -7.34 -5.90 11.01
CA SER A 146 -7.72 -6.01 12.42
C SER A 146 -8.99 -5.24 12.75
N ARG A 147 -9.08 -3.96 12.37
CA ARG A 147 -10.27 -3.15 12.59
C ARG A 147 -11.51 -3.77 11.98
N GLN A 148 -11.47 -4.14 10.69
CA GLN A 148 -12.61 -4.75 10.02
C GLN A 148 -12.99 -6.09 10.66
N TYR A 149 -12.02 -6.89 11.11
CA TYR A 149 -12.29 -8.13 11.83
C TYR A 149 -12.89 -7.91 13.21
N MET A 150 -12.51 -6.84 13.93
CA MET A 150 -13.18 -6.47 15.18
C MET A 150 -14.62 -6.01 14.94
N LEU A 151 -14.82 -5.10 13.99
CA LEU A 151 -16.14 -4.57 13.65
C LEU A 151 -17.11 -5.63 13.11
N SER A 152 -16.59 -6.65 12.41
CA SER A 152 -17.38 -7.79 11.92
C SER A 152 -17.46 -8.96 12.92
N GLY A 153 -16.88 -8.83 14.11
CA GLY A 153 -16.89 -9.86 15.16
C GLY A 153 -16.01 -11.09 14.89
N LYS A 154 -15.19 -11.08 13.83
CA LYS A 154 -14.23 -12.15 13.51
C LYS A 154 -13.00 -12.14 14.41
N LEU A 155 -12.63 -10.97 14.93
CA LEU A 155 -11.60 -10.80 15.94
C LEU A 155 -12.26 -10.34 17.23
N ASN A 156 -12.06 -11.09 18.32
CA ASN A 156 -12.62 -10.73 19.62
C ASN A 156 -11.85 -9.54 20.22
N GLN A 157 -12.40 -8.34 20.03
CA GLN A 157 -11.83 -7.09 20.53
C GLN A 157 -11.67 -7.08 22.06
N VAL A 158 -12.65 -7.62 22.79
CA VAL A 158 -12.61 -7.68 24.26
C VAL A 158 -11.43 -8.54 24.74
N GLU A 159 -11.22 -9.68 24.09
CA GLU A 159 -10.07 -10.53 24.39
C GLU A 159 -8.74 -9.86 24.04
N LEU A 160 -8.64 -9.18 22.89
CA LEU A 160 -7.44 -8.41 22.56
C LEU A 160 -7.14 -7.34 23.60
N ILE A 161 -8.14 -6.56 24.02
CA ILE A 161 -8.02 -5.55 25.08
C ILE A 161 -7.60 -6.20 26.39
N ARG A 162 -8.17 -7.35 26.76
CA ARG A 162 -7.79 -8.09 27.99
C ARG A 162 -6.32 -8.47 27.96
N ARG A 163 -5.80 -8.95 26.84
CA ARG A 163 -4.39 -9.33 26.67
C ARG A 163 -3.45 -8.11 26.68
N ILE A 164 -3.88 -6.99 26.10
CA ILE A 164 -3.17 -5.70 26.19
C ILE A 164 -3.13 -5.26 27.66
N ALA A 165 -4.26 -5.23 28.36
CA ALA A 165 -4.33 -4.89 29.78
C ALA A 165 -3.49 -5.81 30.68
N GLY A 166 -3.43 -7.10 30.33
CA GLY A 166 -2.58 -8.11 30.97
C GLY A 166 -1.09 -7.99 30.62
N ARG A 167 -0.69 -7.01 29.80
CA ARG A 167 0.70 -6.76 29.39
C ARG A 167 1.36 -7.97 28.73
N GLU A 168 0.57 -8.77 28.02
CA GLU A 168 1.03 -10.02 27.40
C GLU A 168 1.95 -9.80 26.19
N PHE A 169 1.98 -8.58 25.64
CA PHE A 169 2.84 -8.21 24.52
C PHE A 169 4.08 -7.49 25.04
N GLY A 170 5.27 -7.95 24.67
CA GLY A 170 6.52 -7.29 25.04
C GLY A 170 6.73 -5.96 24.31
N VAL A 171 6.15 -5.82 23.12
CA VAL A 171 6.17 -4.60 22.34
C VAL A 171 4.96 -4.50 21.42
N ILE A 172 4.42 -3.29 21.30
CA ILE A 172 3.39 -2.93 20.33
C ILE A 172 3.92 -1.79 19.47
N GLN A 173 4.10 -2.04 18.18
CA GLN A 173 4.57 -1.05 17.21
C GLN A 173 3.40 -0.52 16.38
N LEU A 174 3.17 0.78 16.45
CA LEU A 174 2.15 1.52 15.69
C LEU A 174 2.83 2.49 14.71
N ARG A 175 2.25 2.74 13.52
CA ARG A 175 2.86 3.64 12.52
C ARG A 175 2.85 5.10 12.94
N ALA A 176 2.00 5.47 13.89
CA ALA A 176 1.89 6.81 14.44
C ALA A 176 1.73 6.74 15.96
N ASP A 177 2.09 7.83 16.64
CA ASP A 177 1.78 7.99 18.06
C ASP A 177 0.27 7.95 18.28
N ILE A 178 -0.20 7.33 19.37
CA ILE A 178 -1.61 7.31 19.75
C ILE A 178 -2.09 8.74 20.02
N CYS A 179 -1.39 9.46 20.91
CA CYS A 179 -1.70 10.84 21.28
C CYS A 179 -0.99 11.81 20.33
N ASP A 180 -1.70 12.84 19.86
CA ASP A 180 -1.14 13.85 18.95
C ASP A 180 -0.26 14.88 19.65
N ASP A 181 -0.47 15.11 20.95
CA ASP A 181 0.31 16.06 21.75
C ASP A 181 0.78 15.40 23.06
N PRO A 182 2.09 15.13 23.21
CA PRO A 182 2.64 14.59 24.45
C PRO A 182 2.74 15.64 25.57
N THR A 183 2.47 16.93 25.29
CA THR A 183 2.56 18.03 26.28
C THR A 183 1.25 18.30 27.00
N THR A 184 0.12 17.78 26.49
CA THR A 184 -1.17 17.88 27.16
C THR A 184 -1.38 16.72 28.14
N SER A 185 -1.97 16.99 29.30
CA SER A 185 -2.28 15.98 30.31
C SER A 185 -3.37 14.99 29.89
N SER A 186 -4.14 15.30 28.85
CA SER A 186 -5.15 14.42 28.24
C SER A 186 -4.70 13.94 26.87
N CYS A 187 -4.58 12.62 26.71
CA CYS A 187 -4.37 12.02 25.39
C CYS A 187 -5.61 12.25 24.51
N HIS A 188 -5.48 13.08 23.49
CA HIS A 188 -6.49 13.21 22.44
C HIS A 188 -6.05 12.39 21.24
N ILE A 189 -6.81 11.34 20.92
CA ILE A 189 -6.66 10.57 19.68
C ILE A 189 -7.41 11.35 18.60
N LEU A 190 -6.70 12.14 17.78
CA LEU A 190 -7.31 12.70 16.59
C LEU A 190 -7.50 11.59 15.55
N HIS A 191 -8.67 11.56 14.92
CA HIS A 191 -9.04 10.59 13.88
C HIS A 191 -8.30 10.81 12.56
N TYR A 192 -6.97 10.82 12.61
CA TYR A 192 -6.13 10.73 11.42
C TYR A 192 -6.21 9.33 10.85
N ARG A 193 -6.41 9.26 9.53
CA ARG A 193 -6.55 8.02 8.75
C ARG A 193 -5.52 6.94 9.12
N GLN A 194 -4.26 7.33 9.33
CA GLN A 194 -3.18 6.40 9.68
C GLN A 194 -3.33 5.72 11.06
N LYS A 195 -4.04 6.35 12.01
CA LYS A 195 -4.25 5.83 13.36
C LYS A 195 -5.50 4.95 13.44
N VAL A 196 -6.59 5.39 12.83
CA VAL A 196 -7.93 4.80 13.03
C VAL A 196 -8.34 3.76 11.99
N GLU A 197 -7.58 3.57 10.91
CA GLU A 197 -7.90 2.53 9.92
C GLU A 197 -7.55 1.11 10.40
N ARG A 198 -6.64 0.97 11.38
CA ARG A 198 -6.03 -0.34 11.73
C ARG A 198 -6.55 -0.94 13.02
N PHE A 199 -6.81 -0.08 14.00
CA PHE A 199 -7.34 -0.44 15.30
C PHE A 199 -8.58 0.39 15.62
N THR A 200 -9.45 -0.12 16.49
CA THR A 200 -10.54 0.70 17.04
C THR A 200 -10.00 1.62 18.13
N ASP A 201 -10.75 2.68 18.43
CA ASP A 201 -10.38 3.66 19.45
C ASP A 201 -10.18 2.97 20.82
N GLU A 202 -11.00 1.96 21.17
CA GLU A 202 -10.88 1.26 22.46
C GLU A 202 -9.58 0.46 22.57
N VAL A 203 -9.08 -0.11 21.47
CA VAL A 203 -7.79 -0.80 21.46
C VAL A 203 -6.66 0.21 21.63
N LEU A 204 -6.73 1.36 20.95
CA LEU A 204 -5.74 2.42 21.10
C LEU A 204 -5.71 2.98 22.52
N TYR A 205 -6.87 3.23 23.13
CA TYR A 205 -6.97 3.63 24.54
C TYR A 205 -6.40 2.58 25.49
N ALA A 206 -6.64 1.28 25.24
CA ALA A 206 -6.04 0.22 26.04
C ALA A 206 -4.51 0.22 25.94
N ILE A 207 -3.95 0.43 24.74
CA ILE A 207 -2.49 0.52 24.57
C ILE A 207 -1.94 1.72 25.34
N ASP A 208 -2.52 2.90 25.16
CA ASP A 208 -2.09 4.13 25.87
C ASP A 208 -2.17 3.99 27.40
N GLN A 209 -3.21 3.33 27.90
CA GLN A 209 -3.40 3.11 29.32
C GLN A 209 -2.31 2.20 29.91
N TYR A 210 -1.98 1.08 29.27
CA TYR A 210 -1.14 0.03 29.85
C TYR A 210 0.31 -0.01 29.35
N TYR A 211 0.62 0.72 28.29
CA TYR A 211 1.94 0.77 27.67
C TYR A 211 2.45 2.21 27.54
N GLU A 212 3.77 2.37 27.53
CA GLU A 212 4.43 3.66 27.33
C GLU A 212 5.39 3.61 26.14
N VAL A 213 5.67 4.78 25.55
CA VAL A 213 6.55 4.87 24.39
C VAL A 213 8.00 4.70 24.82
N ALA A 214 8.61 3.58 24.47
CA ALA A 214 10.03 3.32 24.69
C ALA A 214 10.92 3.84 23.56
N ARG A 215 10.39 3.92 22.34
CA ARG A 215 11.16 4.28 21.16
C ARG A 215 10.29 4.89 20.08
N ARG A 216 10.85 5.83 19.32
CA ARG A 216 10.27 6.42 18.11
C ARG A 216 11.28 6.34 16.96
N SER A 217 10.81 6.01 15.77
CA SER A 217 11.62 5.96 14.55
C SER A 217 10.80 6.33 13.32
N THR A 218 11.42 6.29 12.14
CA THR A 218 10.70 6.45 10.86
C THR A 218 9.67 5.35 10.58
N PHE A 219 9.74 4.24 11.30
CA PHE A 219 8.79 3.13 11.18
C PHE A 219 7.62 3.23 12.16
N GLY A 220 7.65 4.22 13.05
CA GLY A 220 6.59 4.55 13.98
C GLY A 220 7.05 4.51 15.44
N SER A 221 6.10 4.23 16.32
CA SER A 221 6.28 4.30 17.76
C SER A 221 6.12 2.94 18.39
N PHE A 222 6.99 2.68 19.37
CA PHE A 222 7.12 1.39 20.03
C PHE A 222 6.73 1.53 21.48
N TYR A 223 5.66 0.83 21.82
CA TYR A 223 5.04 0.81 23.13
C TYR A 223 5.48 -0.43 23.89
N VAL A 224 5.94 -0.28 25.13
CA VAL A 224 6.30 -1.37 26.03
C VAL A 224 5.44 -1.31 27.29
N PRO A 225 5.23 -2.43 28.00
CA PRO A 225 4.44 -2.41 29.23
C PRO A 225 4.98 -1.41 30.27
N LYS A 226 4.07 -0.65 30.89
CA LYS A 226 4.37 0.23 32.05
C LYS A 226 4.71 -0.55 33.32
#